data_AF-A0A2N0L8Z9-F1
#
_entry.id   AF-A0A2N0L8Z9-F1
#
_cell.length_a   1.000
_cell.length_b   1.000
_cell.length_c   1.000
_cell.angle_alpha   90.00
_cell.angle_beta   90.00
_cell.angle_gamma   90.00
#
_symmetry.space_group_name_H-M   'P 1'
#
loop_
_entity.id
_entity.type
_entity.pdbx_description
1 polymer ?
#
loop_
_entity_poly.entity_id
_entity_poly.type
_entity_poly.pdbx_seq_one_letter_code
_entity_poly.pdbx_strand_id
1 'polypeptide(L)'
;MYATGLHHTYAILNNDPSMRHSLLTYPAIAFLLLASSPDVITLSPIEEISARYRFNIAGWELQHFPSKWFRELGKVTFPFTRQKTEPQILLDEFFDLEENVRYTENQINRMFATGQAVTKERLELENSLSKFRKQRGSLRLDVEAILEAEISTLLREQEIPLNAGRLLFPPVDFTLIHPPLSLAISPRNHIERVGTILLDADVPIAEREALERRILHEENMAALVMGMGGLSTYPSIIASGDLQRTLVIASHEWLHQYLFFRPLGFNVYQSQEMRTLNETTANIFGNELGNLLYTRIMGEAPQVANTVNKDCPPSSFCFRKEMHHTRLETEKLLAQGKIREAEAYMEERRLLFVENGYLIRKINQAYFSHLGTYADNPASISPIFNQLVEMRQLSGSLARFIHLVSSVSSYSQFTQQLEELQNPQ
;
A
#
# COMPACT_ATOMS: atom_id res chain seq x y z
N MET A 1 15.57 -3.26 -9.02
CA MET A 1 16.77 -2.93 -9.81
C MET A 1 17.34 -1.53 -9.54
N TYR A 2 16.95 -0.85 -8.43
CA TYR A 2 17.52 0.45 -8.01
C TYR A 2 18.58 0.34 -6.89
N ALA A 3 18.81 -0.86 -6.34
CA ALA A 3 19.66 -1.05 -5.16
C ALA A 3 21.15 -1.19 -5.48
N THR A 4 21.53 -1.70 -6.66
CA THR A 4 22.92 -2.09 -6.94
C THR A 4 23.88 -0.93 -7.23
N GLY A 5 23.39 0.23 -7.67
CA GLY A 5 24.20 1.39 -8.08
C GLY A 5 24.67 2.32 -6.94
N LEU A 6 24.10 2.21 -5.74
CA LEU A 6 24.48 3.04 -4.58
C LEU A 6 25.71 2.52 -3.83
N HIS A 7 26.23 1.34 -4.19
CA HIS A 7 27.15 0.56 -3.36
C HIS A 7 28.63 0.94 -3.44
N HIS A 8 29.06 1.87 -4.31
CA HIS A 8 30.48 2.25 -4.39
C HIS A 8 30.81 3.68 -3.95
N THR A 9 29.84 4.58 -3.87
CA THR A 9 30.10 6.00 -3.58
C THR A 9 30.15 6.30 -2.08
N TYR A 10 29.48 5.50 -1.24
CA TYR A 10 29.42 5.74 0.21
C TYR A 10 30.67 5.29 0.98
N ALA A 11 31.48 4.38 0.43
CA ALA A 11 32.65 3.84 1.14
C ALA A 11 33.90 4.73 1.07
N ILE A 12 33.97 5.69 0.15
CA ILE A 12 35.17 6.52 -0.09
C ILE A 12 35.15 7.84 0.72
N LEU A 13 33.98 8.28 1.21
CA LEU A 13 33.82 9.62 1.80
C LEU A 13 34.15 9.74 3.30
N ASN A 14 34.56 8.66 3.96
CA ASN A 14 34.79 8.67 5.42
C ASN A 14 36.25 8.88 5.87
N ASN A 15 37.19 9.18 4.97
CA ASN A 15 38.62 9.20 5.32
C ASN A 15 39.40 10.50 5.04
N ASP A 16 38.77 11.62 4.69
CA ASP A 16 39.50 12.89 4.48
C ASP A 16 38.91 14.08 5.25
N PRO A 17 39.59 14.59 6.29
CA PRO A 17 39.13 15.73 7.08
C PRO A 17 39.12 17.09 6.34
N SER A 18 39.57 17.18 5.09
CA SER A 18 39.80 18.47 4.41
C SER A 18 38.61 19.01 3.57
N MET A 19 37.51 18.27 3.40
CA MET A 19 36.36 18.71 2.58
C MET A 19 35.15 19.16 3.40
N ARG A 20 35.25 20.30 4.11
CA ARG A 20 34.12 20.92 4.85
C ARG A 20 33.45 22.12 4.18
N HIS A 21 33.81 22.49 2.95
CA HIS A 21 33.21 23.64 2.28
C HIS A 21 32.84 23.37 0.81
N SER A 22 31.73 22.66 0.57
CA SER A 22 30.96 22.69 -0.69
C SER A 22 29.74 21.74 -0.62
N LEU A 23 28.78 22.03 0.26
CA LEU A 23 27.62 21.18 0.52
C LEU A 23 26.45 21.33 -0.49
N LEU A 24 26.61 22.11 -1.56
CA LEU A 24 25.52 22.40 -2.51
C LEU A 24 25.74 21.92 -3.95
N THR A 25 26.92 21.37 -4.29
CA THR A 25 27.23 20.93 -5.66
C THR A 25 27.17 19.42 -5.86
N TYR A 26 27.22 18.61 -4.80
CA TYR A 26 27.26 17.15 -4.90
C TYR A 26 25.92 16.43 -5.13
N PRO A 27 24.74 16.87 -4.64
CA PRO A 27 23.50 16.16 -4.94
C PRO A 27 23.06 16.32 -6.40
N ALA A 28 23.42 17.43 -7.07
CA ALA A 28 23.10 17.66 -8.47
C ALA A 28 23.93 16.77 -9.42
N ILE A 29 25.20 16.51 -9.10
CA ILE A 29 26.09 15.67 -9.91
C ILE A 29 25.74 14.18 -9.73
N ALA A 30 25.32 13.75 -8.54
CA ALA A 30 24.80 12.40 -8.30
C ALA A 30 23.49 12.14 -9.08
N PHE A 31 22.64 13.15 -9.25
CA PHE A 31 21.41 13.04 -10.04
C PHE A 31 21.68 13.02 -11.56
N LEU A 32 22.73 13.72 -12.03
CA LEU A 32 23.13 13.75 -13.44
C LEU A 32 23.92 12.51 -13.89
N LEU A 33 24.66 11.86 -12.99
CA LEU A 33 25.41 10.63 -13.31
C LEU A 33 24.55 9.36 -13.35
N LEU A 34 23.32 9.40 -12.83
CA LEU A 34 22.34 8.30 -12.97
C LEU A 34 21.67 8.25 -14.36
N ALA A 35 21.89 9.26 -15.21
CA ALA A 35 21.25 9.37 -16.52
C ALA A 35 22.13 8.91 -17.71
N SER A 36 23.32 8.34 -17.47
CA SER A 36 24.22 7.92 -18.56
C SER A 36 24.90 6.58 -18.28
N SER A 37 24.11 5.52 -18.31
CA SER A 37 24.58 4.17 -18.64
C SER A 37 23.61 3.62 -19.67
N PRO A 38 24.02 3.38 -20.93
CA PRO A 38 23.15 2.77 -21.94
C PRO A 38 23.13 1.27 -21.69
N ASP A 39 22.62 0.84 -20.53
CA ASP A 39 22.16 -0.52 -20.39
C ASP A 39 20.87 -0.62 -21.20
N VAL A 40 20.93 -1.36 -22.30
CA VAL A 40 19.74 -1.77 -23.03
C VAL A 40 18.85 -2.49 -22.02
N ILE A 41 17.77 -1.85 -21.57
CA ILE A 41 16.83 -2.43 -20.61
C ILE A 41 16.18 -3.63 -21.30
N THR A 42 16.75 -4.82 -21.10
CA THR A 42 16.13 -6.06 -21.54
C THR A 42 14.98 -6.36 -20.61
N LEU A 43 13.75 -6.12 -21.09
CA LEU A 43 12.55 -6.49 -20.37
C LEU A 43 12.50 -8.01 -20.24
N SER A 44 12.11 -8.51 -19.06
CA SER A 44 11.69 -9.92 -18.94
C SER A 44 10.47 -10.20 -19.82
N PRO A 45 10.20 -11.46 -20.20
CA PRO A 45 9.03 -11.79 -21.03
C PRO A 45 7.70 -11.28 -20.45
N ILE A 46 7.53 -11.36 -19.12
CA ILE A 46 6.32 -10.84 -18.46
C ILE A 46 6.26 -9.30 -18.50
N GLU A 47 7.40 -8.62 -18.40
CA GLU A 47 7.47 -7.16 -18.57
C GLU A 47 7.18 -6.72 -20.01
N GLU A 48 7.56 -7.52 -21.01
CA GLU A 48 7.21 -7.29 -22.41
C GLU A 48 5.71 -7.50 -22.65
N ILE A 49 5.14 -8.61 -22.13
CA ILE A 49 3.71 -8.92 -22.20
C ILE A 49 2.86 -7.79 -21.58
N SER A 50 3.35 -7.17 -20.50
CA SER A 50 2.64 -6.12 -19.76
C SER A 50 2.99 -4.69 -20.17
N ALA A 51 3.94 -4.48 -21.10
CA ALA A 51 4.54 -3.18 -21.38
C ALA A 51 3.53 -2.05 -21.66
N ARG A 52 2.47 -2.35 -22.42
CA ARG A 52 1.42 -1.38 -22.80
C ARG A 52 0.56 -0.86 -21.65
N TYR A 53 0.66 -1.47 -20.48
CA TYR A 53 -0.17 -1.16 -19.31
C TYR A 53 0.63 -0.59 -18.16
N ARG A 54 1.96 -0.43 -18.30
CA ARG A 54 2.85 -0.16 -17.17
C ARG A 54 2.70 1.26 -16.65
N PHE A 55 2.52 1.36 -15.34
CA PHE A 55 2.60 2.63 -14.64
C PHE A 55 4.06 3.05 -14.46
N ASN A 56 4.38 4.31 -14.81
CA ASN A 56 5.72 4.87 -14.67
C ASN A 56 5.85 5.72 -13.41
N ILE A 57 6.43 5.14 -12.36
CA ILE A 57 6.68 5.82 -11.07
C ILE A 57 7.53 7.08 -11.26
N ALA A 58 8.69 6.98 -11.94
CA ALA A 58 9.62 8.10 -12.07
C ALA A 58 9.00 9.28 -12.84
N GLY A 59 8.25 8.97 -13.91
CA GLY A 59 7.50 9.98 -14.66
C GLY A 59 6.42 10.64 -13.81
N TRP A 60 5.73 9.84 -12.97
CA TRP A 60 4.72 10.35 -12.06
C TRP A 60 5.30 11.25 -10.96
N GLU A 61 6.36 10.82 -10.28
CA GLU A 61 7.01 11.58 -9.19
C GLU A 61 7.57 12.92 -9.71
N LEU A 62 8.22 12.93 -10.87
CA LEU A 62 8.73 14.16 -11.49
C LEU A 62 7.62 15.19 -11.80
N GLN A 63 6.41 14.74 -12.11
CA GLN A 63 5.27 15.62 -12.39
C GLN A 63 4.58 16.13 -11.12
N HIS A 64 4.52 15.30 -10.07
CA HIS A 64 3.71 15.56 -8.87
C HIS A 64 4.52 16.15 -7.71
N PHE A 65 5.83 15.86 -7.64
CA PHE A 65 6.71 16.42 -6.62
C PHE A 65 6.78 17.96 -6.67
N PRO A 66 7.01 18.62 -7.82
CA PRO A 66 7.23 20.08 -7.81
C PRO A 66 5.93 20.87 -7.59
N SER A 67 4.81 20.40 -8.16
CA SER A 67 3.56 21.18 -8.23
C SER A 67 2.91 21.44 -6.86
N LYS A 68 3.03 20.49 -5.93
CA LYS A 68 2.52 20.66 -4.56
C LYS A 68 3.43 21.55 -3.71
N TRP A 69 4.74 21.32 -3.76
CA TRP A 69 5.73 22.09 -3.01
C TRP A 69 5.86 23.55 -3.48
N PHE A 70 5.73 23.84 -4.77
CA PHE A 70 5.71 25.22 -5.26
C PHE A 70 4.50 26.02 -4.74
N ARG A 71 3.35 25.37 -4.54
CA ARG A 71 2.17 26.03 -3.95
C ARG A 71 2.33 26.24 -2.45
N GLU A 72 2.88 25.27 -1.71
CA GLU A 72 3.14 25.44 -0.28
C GLU A 72 4.21 26.52 -0.02
N LEU A 73 5.28 26.57 -0.81
CA LEU A 73 6.24 27.68 -0.82
C LEU A 73 5.55 29.01 -1.19
N GLY A 74 4.66 28.97 -2.18
CA GLY A 74 3.81 30.09 -2.57
C GLY A 74 3.01 30.69 -1.41
N LYS A 75 2.38 29.86 -0.57
CA LYS A 75 1.62 30.29 0.62
C LYS A 75 2.50 30.94 1.69
N VAL A 76 3.75 30.49 1.84
CA VAL A 76 4.74 31.09 2.74
C VAL A 76 5.21 32.45 2.20
N THR A 77 5.34 32.59 0.88
CA THR A 77 5.78 33.84 0.24
C THR A 77 4.66 34.87 0.00
N PHE A 78 3.42 34.43 -0.21
CA PHE A 78 2.25 35.27 -0.45
C PHE A 78 1.06 34.72 0.35
N PRO A 79 0.85 35.20 1.58
CA PRO A 79 -0.27 34.76 2.40
C PRO A 79 -1.58 35.33 1.82
N PHE A 80 -2.17 34.64 0.85
CA PHE A 80 -3.54 34.91 0.43
C PHE A 80 -4.49 34.47 1.53
N THR A 81 -5.19 35.44 2.13
CA THR A 81 -6.22 35.23 3.14
C THR A 81 -7.46 34.61 2.50
N ARG A 82 -7.44 33.30 2.22
CA ARG A 82 -8.67 32.56 1.94
C ARG A 82 -9.48 32.54 3.24
N GLN A 83 -10.78 32.83 3.13
CA GLN A 83 -11.69 32.75 4.26
C GLN A 83 -11.53 31.36 4.90
N LYS A 84 -11.22 31.31 6.20
CA LYS A 84 -10.98 30.05 6.92
C LYS A 84 -12.30 29.29 7.00
N THR A 85 -12.61 28.48 6.00
CA THR A 85 -13.58 27.40 6.15
C THR A 85 -13.07 26.48 7.25
N GLU A 86 -13.94 26.09 8.16
CA GLU A 86 -13.59 25.16 9.23
C GLU A 86 -13.11 23.84 8.62
N PRO A 87 -11.95 23.27 9.05
CA PRO A 87 -11.40 22.04 8.49
C PRO A 87 -12.43 20.90 8.42
N GLN A 88 -13.28 20.78 9.44
CA GLN A 88 -14.32 19.76 9.49
C GLN A 88 -15.30 19.84 8.30
N ILE A 89 -15.73 21.05 7.92
CA ILE A 89 -16.66 21.25 6.79
C ILE A 89 -16.03 20.76 5.48
N LEU A 90 -14.74 21.02 5.29
CA LEU A 90 -14.01 20.58 4.08
C LEU A 90 -13.85 19.06 4.03
N LEU A 91 -13.59 18.43 5.19
CA LEU A 91 -13.51 16.97 5.29
C LEU A 91 -14.87 16.33 4.99
N ASP A 92 -15.93 16.80 5.64
CA ASP A 92 -17.29 16.28 5.44
C ASP A 92 -17.72 16.40 3.97
N GLU A 93 -17.58 17.59 3.36
CA GLU A 93 -17.92 17.80 1.95
C GLU A 93 -17.11 16.90 1.00
N PHE A 94 -15.82 16.71 1.27
CA PHE A 94 -14.96 15.87 0.46
C PHE A 94 -15.33 14.39 0.54
N PHE A 95 -15.55 13.85 1.74
CA PHE A 95 -15.87 12.44 1.91
C PHE A 95 -17.31 12.11 1.48
N ASP A 96 -18.25 13.05 1.58
CA ASP A 96 -19.57 12.95 0.96
C ASP A 96 -19.44 12.87 -0.58
N LEU A 97 -18.56 13.66 -1.19
CA LEU A 97 -18.30 13.60 -2.63
C LEU A 97 -17.66 12.26 -3.05
N GLU A 98 -16.74 11.70 -2.25
CA GLU A 98 -16.16 10.38 -2.50
C GLU A 98 -17.22 9.28 -2.46
N GLU A 99 -18.15 9.32 -1.50
CA GLU A 99 -19.26 8.38 -1.45
C GLU A 99 -20.18 8.51 -2.67
N ASN A 100 -20.52 9.73 -3.07
CA ASN A 100 -21.35 10.00 -4.24
C ASN A 100 -20.69 9.54 -5.55
N VAL A 101 -19.38 9.75 -5.71
CA VAL A 101 -18.60 9.23 -6.85
C VAL A 101 -18.69 7.71 -6.90
N ARG A 102 -18.35 7.03 -5.79
CA ARG A 102 -18.38 5.57 -5.69
C ARG A 102 -19.77 5.00 -5.97
N TYR A 103 -20.81 5.59 -5.39
CA TYR A 103 -22.19 5.16 -5.61
C TYR A 103 -22.57 5.27 -7.10
N THR A 104 -22.28 6.43 -7.72
CA THR A 104 -22.63 6.70 -9.12
C THR A 104 -21.85 5.80 -10.08
N GLU A 105 -20.56 5.57 -9.85
CA GLU A 105 -19.73 4.64 -10.64
C GLU A 105 -20.27 3.21 -10.58
N ASN A 106 -20.68 2.75 -9.39
CA ASN A 106 -21.26 1.43 -9.22
C ASN A 106 -22.59 1.28 -9.97
N GLN A 107 -23.45 2.30 -9.98
CA GLN A 107 -24.68 2.28 -10.77
C GLN A 107 -24.37 2.19 -12.27
N ILE A 108 -23.47 3.04 -12.77
CA ILE A 108 -23.05 3.03 -14.18
C ILE A 108 -22.48 1.66 -14.57
N ASN A 109 -21.59 1.10 -13.75
CA ASN A 109 -20.99 -0.21 -14.00
C ASN A 109 -22.04 -1.34 -14.05
N ARG A 110 -23.08 -1.28 -13.20
CA ARG A 110 -24.19 -2.25 -13.24
C ARG A 110 -25.02 -2.13 -14.52
N MET A 111 -25.27 -0.91 -15.01
CA MET A 111 -25.99 -0.68 -16.27
C MET A 111 -25.20 -1.24 -17.47
N PHE A 112 -23.86 -1.10 -17.47
CA PHE A 112 -23.00 -1.72 -18.47
C PHE A 112 -23.02 -3.24 -18.40
N ALA A 113 -22.89 -3.82 -17.20
CA ALA A 113 -22.87 -5.26 -17.00
C ALA A 113 -24.19 -5.95 -17.40
N THR A 114 -25.32 -5.23 -17.35
CA THR A 114 -26.64 -5.75 -17.71
C THR A 114 -27.02 -5.52 -19.19
N GLY A 115 -26.12 -4.92 -19.99
CA GLY A 115 -26.36 -4.70 -21.42
C GLY A 115 -27.46 -3.68 -21.72
N GLN A 116 -27.79 -2.80 -20.76
CA GLN A 116 -28.79 -1.77 -20.96
C GLN A 116 -28.29 -0.77 -22.02
N ALA A 117 -29.17 -0.41 -22.96
CA ALA A 117 -28.90 0.64 -23.94
C ALA A 117 -28.61 1.98 -23.23
N VAL A 118 -27.94 2.92 -23.92
CA VAL A 118 -27.72 4.27 -23.37
C VAL A 118 -29.08 4.93 -23.13
N THR A 119 -29.50 5.02 -21.86
CA THR A 119 -30.75 5.67 -21.45
C THR A 119 -30.49 7.13 -21.04
N LYS A 120 -31.56 7.94 -20.99
CA LYS A 120 -31.50 9.29 -20.41
C LYS A 120 -30.97 9.28 -18.97
N GLU A 121 -31.39 8.29 -18.18
CA GLU A 121 -30.91 8.05 -16.82
C GLU A 121 -29.40 7.82 -16.76
N ARG A 122 -28.85 7.03 -17.69
CA ARG A 122 -27.40 6.82 -17.78
C ARG A 122 -26.64 8.13 -18.05
N LEU A 123 -27.13 8.96 -18.96
CA LEU A 123 -26.52 10.27 -19.25
C LEU A 123 -26.59 11.21 -18.04
N GLU A 124 -27.67 11.17 -17.26
CA GLU A 124 -27.81 11.95 -16.03
C GLU A 124 -26.81 11.49 -14.94
N LEU A 125 -26.58 10.19 -14.80
CA LEU A 125 -25.56 9.63 -13.90
C LEU A 125 -24.15 10.00 -14.35
N GLU A 126 -23.83 9.88 -15.65
CA GLU A 126 -22.52 10.27 -16.19
C GLU A 126 -22.23 11.77 -15.98
N ASN A 127 -23.24 12.63 -16.16
CA ASN A 127 -23.13 14.07 -15.87
C ASN A 127 -22.92 14.35 -14.37
N SER A 128 -23.67 13.65 -13.50
CA SER A 128 -23.53 13.78 -12.05
C SER A 128 -22.14 13.34 -11.59
N LEU A 129 -21.63 12.22 -12.11
CA LEU A 129 -20.29 11.71 -11.83
C LEU A 129 -19.22 12.73 -12.23
N SER A 130 -19.34 13.33 -13.42
CA SER A 130 -18.41 14.38 -13.88
C SER A 130 -18.41 15.59 -12.95
N LYS A 131 -19.60 16.02 -12.50
CA LYS A 131 -19.76 17.13 -11.54
C LYS A 131 -19.10 16.80 -10.19
N PHE A 132 -19.38 15.63 -9.62
CA PHE A 132 -18.80 15.22 -8.33
C PHE A 132 -17.28 15.12 -8.41
N ARG A 133 -16.73 14.52 -9.47
CA ARG A 133 -15.27 14.44 -9.68
C ARG A 133 -14.62 15.83 -9.76
N LYS A 134 -15.26 16.79 -10.41
CA LYS A 134 -14.76 18.18 -10.49
C LYS A 134 -14.76 18.87 -9.13
N GLN A 135 -15.84 18.73 -8.35
CA GLN A 135 -15.94 19.30 -7.01
C GLN A 135 -14.89 18.69 -6.07
N ARG A 136 -14.79 17.35 -6.06
CA ARG A 136 -13.79 16.59 -5.31
C ARG A 136 -12.37 17.04 -5.63
N GLY A 137 -12.05 17.20 -6.91
CA GLY A 137 -10.74 17.69 -7.37
C GLY A 137 -10.39 19.09 -6.88
N SER A 138 -11.40 19.95 -6.66
CA SER A 138 -11.18 21.31 -6.15
C SER A 138 -10.92 21.38 -4.64
N LEU A 139 -11.43 20.41 -3.87
CA LEU A 139 -11.25 20.29 -2.42
C LEU A 139 -10.03 19.46 -2.03
N ARG A 140 -9.63 18.50 -2.89
CA ARG A 140 -8.57 17.52 -2.64
C ARG A 140 -7.33 18.11 -1.97
N LEU A 141 -6.83 19.21 -2.49
CA LEU A 141 -5.56 19.80 -2.06
C LEU A 141 -5.64 20.47 -0.69
N ASP A 142 -6.80 21.01 -0.34
CA ASP A 142 -7.05 21.57 0.99
C ASP A 142 -7.23 20.43 2.01
N VAL A 143 -7.91 19.34 1.62
CA VAL A 143 -8.09 18.13 2.44
C VAL A 143 -6.78 17.40 2.69
N GLU A 144 -5.96 17.18 1.66
CA GLU A 144 -4.61 16.60 1.79
C GLU A 144 -3.80 17.38 2.83
N ALA A 145 -3.77 18.72 2.74
CA ALA A 145 -3.03 19.56 3.68
C ALA A 145 -3.55 19.48 5.13
N ILE A 146 -4.88 19.40 5.32
CA ILE A 146 -5.48 19.21 6.65
C ILE A 146 -5.04 17.88 7.25
N LEU A 147 -5.20 16.80 6.49
CA LEU A 147 -4.87 15.45 6.96
C LEU A 147 -3.36 15.26 7.19
N GLU A 148 -2.51 15.84 6.34
CA GLU A 148 -1.05 15.84 6.52
C GLU A 148 -0.62 16.55 7.80
N ALA A 149 -1.28 17.66 8.14
CA ALA A 149 -1.04 18.39 9.37
C ALA A 149 -1.48 17.59 10.61
N GLU A 150 -2.63 16.93 10.56
CA GLU A 150 -3.11 16.07 11.65
C GLU A 150 -2.19 14.86 11.87
N ILE A 151 -1.81 14.16 10.80
CA ILE A 151 -0.85 13.04 10.87
C ILE A 151 0.47 13.55 11.45
N SER A 152 1.01 14.65 10.92
CA SER A 152 2.28 15.23 11.39
C SER A 152 2.24 15.63 12.87
N THR A 153 1.09 16.12 13.34
CA THR A 153 0.89 16.52 14.74
C THR A 153 0.85 15.29 15.64
N LEU A 154 0.03 14.30 15.30
CA LEU A 154 -0.08 13.09 16.11
C LEU A 154 1.23 12.30 16.15
N LEU A 155 1.97 12.23 15.03
CA LEU A 155 3.30 11.60 14.99
C LEU A 155 4.28 12.21 16.00
N ARG A 156 4.24 13.54 16.17
CA ARG A 156 5.06 14.25 17.17
C ARG A 156 4.59 13.97 18.60
N GLU A 157 3.28 13.98 18.82
CA GLU A 157 2.69 13.69 20.14
C GLU A 157 2.96 12.25 20.59
N GLN A 158 2.99 11.30 19.64
CA GLN A 158 3.33 9.89 19.91
C GLN A 158 4.85 9.67 20.09
N GLU A 159 5.68 10.70 19.93
CA GLU A 159 7.14 10.63 20.01
C GLU A 159 7.77 9.57 19.08
N ILE A 160 7.13 9.29 17.95
CA ILE A 160 7.63 8.32 16.98
C ILE A 160 9.02 8.83 16.50
N PRO A 161 10.07 7.98 16.48
CA PRO A 161 11.46 8.43 16.37
C PRO A 161 11.76 9.02 14.99
N LEU A 162 11.62 10.34 14.88
CA LEU A 162 11.55 11.08 13.61
C LEU A 162 12.67 12.08 13.38
N ASN A 163 13.69 12.04 14.21
CA ASN A 163 14.54 13.20 14.39
C ASN A 163 15.74 13.18 13.45
N ALA A 164 15.62 13.92 12.34
CA ALA A 164 16.72 14.71 11.81
C ALA A 164 16.81 16.03 12.62
N GLY A 165 17.06 15.94 13.93
CA GLY A 165 16.99 17.08 14.86
C GLY A 165 15.56 17.43 15.28
N ARG A 166 15.08 18.65 14.97
CA ARG A 166 13.73 19.15 15.35
C ARG A 166 12.65 18.94 14.27
N LEU A 167 13.03 18.41 13.11
CA LEU A 167 12.15 18.23 11.96
C LEU A 167 11.58 16.81 11.94
N LEU A 168 10.30 16.71 11.55
CA LEU A 168 9.65 15.45 11.24
C LEU A 168 10.22 14.93 9.90
N PHE A 169 10.90 13.79 9.91
CA PHE A 169 11.47 13.19 8.70
C PHE A 169 11.16 11.69 8.57
N PRO A 170 10.58 11.23 7.45
CA PRO A 170 10.20 12.02 6.27
C PRO A 170 8.96 12.90 6.55
N PRO A 171 8.84 14.08 5.89
CA PRO A 171 7.62 14.87 5.98
C PRO A 171 6.44 14.08 5.44
N VAL A 172 5.28 14.20 6.09
CA VAL A 172 4.04 13.56 5.62
C VAL A 172 3.61 14.27 4.34
N ASP A 173 3.59 13.53 3.23
CA ASP A 173 3.17 14.04 1.93
C ASP A 173 2.51 12.92 1.13
N PHE A 174 1.25 13.12 0.76
CA PHE A 174 0.47 12.18 -0.04
C PHE A 174 -0.52 12.86 -0.97
N THR A 175 -1.09 12.08 -1.88
CA THR A 175 -2.17 12.53 -2.73
C THR A 175 -3.31 11.53 -2.87
N LEU A 176 -4.53 12.06 -2.90
CA LEU A 176 -5.78 11.30 -2.96
C LEU A 176 -6.24 11.09 -4.41
N ILE A 177 -5.75 10.03 -5.04
CA ILE A 177 -6.06 9.61 -6.42
C ILE A 177 -6.22 8.10 -6.49
N HIS A 178 -6.72 7.57 -7.61
CA HIS A 178 -6.76 6.12 -7.83
C HIS A 178 -5.32 5.58 -7.96
N PRO A 179 -4.88 4.66 -7.08
CA PRO A 179 -3.55 4.09 -7.18
C PRO A 179 -3.42 3.19 -8.42
N PRO A 180 -2.18 2.97 -8.89
CA PRO A 180 -1.88 1.94 -9.87
C PRO A 180 -2.40 0.57 -9.42
N LEU A 181 -2.57 -0.33 -10.38
CA LEU A 181 -2.88 -1.73 -10.10
C LEU A 181 -1.58 -2.51 -9.86
N SER A 182 -1.66 -3.56 -9.05
CA SER A 182 -0.58 -4.51 -8.82
C SER A 182 -0.82 -5.79 -9.61
N LEU A 183 0.05 -6.10 -10.57
CA LEU A 183 0.15 -7.42 -11.18
C LEU A 183 1.10 -8.27 -10.35
N ALA A 184 0.55 -9.17 -9.54
CA ALA A 184 1.32 -10.16 -8.79
C ALA A 184 1.59 -11.39 -9.66
N ILE A 185 2.83 -11.89 -9.58
CA ILE A 185 3.31 -13.06 -10.33
C ILE A 185 3.82 -14.10 -9.33
N SER A 186 3.43 -15.35 -9.55
CA SER A 186 3.79 -16.48 -8.69
C SER A 186 4.04 -17.74 -9.52
N PRO A 187 5.03 -18.57 -9.17
CA PRO A 187 5.16 -19.91 -9.73
C PRO A 187 3.89 -20.72 -9.52
N ARG A 188 3.61 -21.67 -10.42
CA ARG A 188 2.44 -22.55 -10.26
C ARG A 188 2.65 -23.68 -9.26
N ASN A 189 3.91 -24.08 -9.06
CA ASN A 189 4.28 -25.24 -8.24
C ASN A 189 4.46 -24.93 -6.75
N HIS A 190 4.55 -23.65 -6.35
CA HIS A 190 4.61 -23.22 -4.96
C HIS A 190 4.16 -21.76 -4.86
N ILE A 191 3.80 -21.29 -3.66
CA ILE A 191 3.29 -19.93 -3.46
C ILE A 191 4.43 -19.03 -3.05
N GLU A 192 4.92 -18.24 -4.00
CA GLU A 192 5.97 -17.24 -3.78
C GLU A 192 5.75 -16.04 -4.71
N ARG A 193 5.95 -14.82 -4.21
CA ARG A 193 5.82 -13.62 -5.04
C ARG A 193 7.15 -13.29 -5.71
N VAL A 194 7.39 -13.88 -6.88
CA VAL A 194 8.62 -13.68 -7.66
C VAL A 194 8.62 -12.38 -8.48
N GLY A 195 7.47 -11.75 -8.66
CA GLY A 195 7.37 -10.48 -9.39
C GLY A 195 6.14 -9.67 -9.01
N THR A 196 6.30 -8.34 -9.08
CA THR A 196 5.21 -7.36 -9.01
C THR A 196 5.44 -6.33 -10.12
N ILE A 197 4.43 -6.10 -10.96
CA ILE A 197 4.45 -5.04 -11.97
C ILE A 197 3.31 -4.06 -11.68
N LEU A 198 3.62 -2.77 -11.68
CA LEU A 198 2.58 -1.74 -11.54
C LEU A 198 1.95 -1.46 -12.90
N LEU A 199 0.62 -1.50 -12.93
CA LEU A 199 -0.17 -1.18 -14.12
C LEU A 199 -0.98 0.10 -13.90
N ASP A 200 -1.35 0.77 -14.98
CA ASP A 200 -2.22 1.94 -14.92
C ASP A 200 -3.54 1.63 -14.21
N ALA A 201 -4.08 2.61 -13.48
CA ALA A 201 -5.25 2.43 -12.61
C ALA A 201 -6.54 2.10 -13.41
N ASP A 202 -6.61 2.51 -14.67
CA ASP A 202 -7.78 2.48 -15.55
C ASP A 202 -7.83 1.26 -16.49
N VAL A 203 -6.86 0.34 -16.41
CA VAL A 203 -6.86 -0.90 -17.22
C VAL A 203 -8.19 -1.64 -17.01
N PRO A 204 -9.00 -1.89 -18.07
CA PRO A 204 -10.30 -2.55 -17.93
C PRO A 204 -10.19 -4.00 -17.45
N ILE A 205 -11.19 -4.50 -16.72
CA ILE A 205 -11.19 -5.87 -16.16
C ILE A 205 -10.96 -6.93 -17.24
N ALA A 206 -11.59 -6.79 -18.42
CA ALA A 206 -11.40 -7.72 -19.53
C ALA A 206 -9.94 -7.77 -20.01
N GLU A 207 -9.24 -6.63 -20.03
CA GLU A 207 -7.82 -6.56 -20.39
C GLU A 207 -6.93 -7.14 -19.29
N ARG A 208 -7.27 -6.92 -18.01
CA ARG A 208 -6.59 -7.57 -16.86
C ARG A 208 -6.64 -9.08 -16.98
N GLU A 209 -7.82 -9.64 -17.28
CA GLU A 209 -7.97 -11.08 -17.43
C GLU A 209 -7.25 -11.64 -18.65
N ALA A 210 -7.29 -10.91 -19.77
CA ALA A 210 -6.54 -11.29 -20.97
C ALA A 210 -5.04 -11.32 -20.67
N LEU A 211 -4.52 -10.32 -19.96
CA LEU A 211 -3.13 -10.26 -19.50
C LEU A 211 -2.77 -11.46 -18.59
N GLU A 212 -3.59 -11.74 -17.58
CA GLU A 212 -3.38 -12.87 -16.68
C GLU A 212 -3.40 -14.22 -17.38
N ARG A 213 -4.34 -14.43 -18.32
CA ARG A 213 -4.40 -15.66 -19.14
C ARG A 213 -3.18 -15.78 -20.04
N ARG A 214 -2.75 -14.67 -20.64
CA ARG A 214 -1.57 -14.64 -21.51
C ARG A 214 -0.30 -15.05 -20.75
N ILE A 215 -0.08 -14.50 -19.55
CA ILE A 215 1.04 -14.89 -18.68
C ILE A 215 0.96 -16.37 -18.29
N LEU A 216 -0.24 -16.89 -18.00
CA LEU A 216 -0.42 -18.31 -17.71
C LEU A 216 -0.05 -19.21 -18.90
N HIS A 217 -0.42 -18.82 -20.12
CA HIS A 217 -0.21 -19.63 -21.31
C HIS A 217 1.21 -19.52 -21.89
N GLU A 218 1.77 -18.31 -21.94
CA GLU A 218 3.09 -18.05 -22.55
C GLU A 218 4.24 -18.35 -21.57
N GLU A 219 4.06 -18.00 -20.29
CA GLU A 219 5.13 -18.09 -19.28
C GLU A 219 4.92 -19.21 -18.25
N ASN A 220 3.76 -19.90 -18.29
CA ASN A 220 3.39 -20.93 -17.32
C ASN A 220 3.42 -20.43 -15.85
N MET A 221 3.06 -19.16 -15.64
CA MET A 221 3.06 -18.51 -14.32
C MET A 221 1.64 -18.16 -13.87
N ALA A 222 1.39 -18.26 -12.57
CA ALA A 222 0.17 -17.71 -12.00
C ALA A 222 0.28 -16.18 -11.92
N ALA A 223 -0.76 -15.50 -12.39
CA ALA A 223 -0.82 -14.04 -12.40
C ALA A 223 -2.16 -13.55 -11.86
N LEU A 224 -2.12 -12.41 -11.16
CA LEU A 224 -3.33 -11.73 -10.70
C LEU A 224 -3.13 -10.22 -10.63
N VAL A 225 -4.00 -9.47 -11.30
CA VAL A 225 -4.10 -8.02 -11.21
C VAL A 225 -5.09 -7.64 -10.09
N MET A 226 -4.62 -6.83 -9.14
CA MET A 226 -5.38 -6.34 -7.99
C MET A 226 -5.27 -4.82 -7.86
N GLY A 227 -6.28 -4.20 -7.27
CA GLY A 227 -6.15 -2.81 -6.81
C GLY A 227 -5.31 -2.74 -5.54
N MET A 228 -4.66 -1.61 -5.31
CA MET A 228 -3.91 -1.33 -4.08
C MET A 228 -4.63 -0.27 -3.23
N GLY A 229 -4.42 -0.30 -1.92
CA GLY A 229 -4.88 0.75 -1.02
C GLY A 229 -4.06 2.02 -1.18
N GLY A 230 -2.74 1.89 -1.31
CA GLY A 230 -1.82 2.99 -1.58
C GLY A 230 -0.55 2.50 -2.27
N LEU A 231 0.33 3.45 -2.53
CA LEU A 231 1.67 3.23 -3.05
C LEU A 231 2.62 4.26 -2.43
N SER A 232 3.64 3.78 -1.71
CA SER A 232 4.64 4.59 -1.02
C SER A 232 5.68 5.25 -1.96
N THR A 233 5.20 6.02 -2.95
CA THR A 233 6.01 7.02 -3.68
C THR A 233 6.23 8.26 -2.82
N TYR A 234 6.94 9.29 -3.31
CA TYR A 234 6.99 10.59 -2.65
C TYR A 234 6.54 11.74 -3.58
N PRO A 235 5.33 12.31 -3.40
CA PRO A 235 4.31 11.98 -2.38
C PRO A 235 3.73 10.57 -2.51
N SER A 236 3.20 10.01 -1.42
CA SER A 236 2.50 8.71 -1.47
C SER A 236 1.19 8.83 -2.26
N ILE A 237 0.82 7.80 -3.03
CA ILE A 237 -0.49 7.72 -3.68
C ILE A 237 -1.43 6.94 -2.75
N ILE A 238 -2.60 7.51 -2.45
CA ILE A 238 -3.57 6.90 -1.55
C ILE A 238 -4.91 6.83 -2.25
N ALA A 239 -5.51 5.63 -2.26
CA ALA A 239 -6.88 5.47 -2.69
C ALA A 239 -7.79 6.25 -1.75
N SER A 240 -8.56 7.17 -2.32
CA SER A 240 -9.67 7.77 -1.59
C SER A 240 -10.66 6.68 -1.16
N GLY A 241 -11.07 6.73 0.10
CA GLY A 241 -12.16 5.94 0.67
C GLY A 241 -12.95 6.79 1.65
N ASP A 242 -13.58 6.17 2.65
CA ASP A 242 -14.02 6.90 3.83
C ASP A 242 -12.80 7.49 4.59
N LEU A 243 -13.08 8.45 5.50
CA LEU A 243 -12.05 9.12 6.28
C LEU A 243 -11.17 8.15 7.07
N GLN A 244 -11.77 7.16 7.75
CA GLN A 244 -11.03 6.20 8.55
C GLN A 244 -10.05 5.42 7.69
N ARG A 245 -10.52 4.84 6.59
CA ARG A 245 -9.69 4.06 5.67
C ARG A 245 -8.58 4.91 5.06
N THR A 246 -8.88 6.16 4.71
CA THR A 246 -7.89 7.11 4.18
C THR A 246 -6.78 7.36 5.19
N LEU A 247 -7.11 7.61 6.45
CA LEU A 247 -6.14 7.83 7.53
C LEU A 247 -5.28 6.59 7.82
N VAL A 248 -5.89 5.40 7.80
CA VAL A 248 -5.19 4.12 7.98
C VAL A 248 -4.17 3.89 6.87
N ILE A 249 -4.57 4.09 5.60
CA ILE A 249 -3.68 3.93 4.45
C ILE A 249 -2.60 5.02 4.46
N ALA A 250 -2.94 6.28 4.75
CA ALA A 250 -1.94 7.35 4.83
C ALA A 250 -0.85 7.08 5.86
N SER A 251 -1.26 6.59 7.03
CA SER A 251 -0.34 6.21 8.09
C SER A 251 0.52 5.00 7.70
N HIS A 252 -0.07 4.01 7.01
CA HIS A 252 0.62 2.83 6.48
C HIS A 252 1.71 3.23 5.45
N GLU A 253 1.34 4.01 4.43
CA GLU A 253 2.26 4.40 3.36
C GLU A 253 3.35 5.35 3.86
N TRP A 254 3.04 6.23 4.81
CA TRP A 254 4.05 7.06 5.45
C TRP A 254 5.07 6.23 6.25
N LEU A 255 4.63 5.15 6.92
CA LEU A 255 5.59 4.29 7.61
C LEU A 255 6.56 3.64 6.63
N HIS A 256 6.12 3.24 5.44
CA HIS A 256 7.03 2.73 4.40
C HIS A 256 8.08 3.76 3.99
N GLN A 257 7.69 5.04 3.84
CA GLN A 257 8.64 6.13 3.59
C GLN A 257 9.65 6.28 4.73
N TYR A 258 9.21 6.11 5.97
CA TYR A 258 10.09 6.12 7.14
C TYR A 258 11.05 4.92 7.17
N LEU A 259 10.51 3.72 6.95
CA LEU A 259 11.25 2.46 6.96
C LEU A 259 12.26 2.36 5.83
N PHE A 260 12.06 3.08 4.72
CA PHE A 260 13.04 3.22 3.65
C PHE A 260 14.44 3.61 4.17
N PHE A 261 14.52 4.37 5.27
CA PHE A 261 15.78 4.80 5.88
C PHE A 261 16.23 3.91 7.06
N ARG A 262 15.59 2.76 7.25
CA ARG A 262 15.79 1.87 8.41
C ARG A 262 16.18 0.47 7.97
N PRO A 263 16.90 -0.30 8.82
CA PRO A 263 17.26 -1.69 8.54
C PRO A 263 16.10 -2.54 8.03
N LEU A 264 14.91 -2.43 8.61
CA LEU A 264 13.76 -3.23 8.16
C LEU A 264 13.35 -2.93 6.71
N GLY A 265 13.40 -1.67 6.27
CA GLY A 265 13.09 -1.31 4.89
C GLY A 265 14.23 -1.64 3.92
N PHE A 266 15.49 -1.44 4.30
CA PHE A 266 16.64 -1.82 3.46
C PHE A 266 16.64 -3.31 3.11
N ASN A 267 16.13 -4.14 4.02
CA ASN A 267 16.15 -5.59 3.90
C ASN A 267 14.80 -6.19 3.47
N VAL A 268 13.81 -5.37 3.07
CA VAL A 268 12.43 -5.83 2.76
C VAL A 268 12.36 -6.87 1.64
N TYR A 269 13.32 -6.85 0.70
CA TYR A 269 13.38 -7.79 -0.43
C TYR A 269 14.37 -8.94 -0.22
N GLN A 270 14.97 -9.09 0.97
CA GLN A 270 15.92 -10.16 1.23
C GLN A 270 15.26 -11.54 1.41
N SER A 271 14.02 -11.57 1.88
CA SER A 271 13.26 -12.81 2.11
C SER A 271 11.76 -12.52 2.17
N GLN A 272 10.94 -13.57 2.03
CA GLN A 272 9.50 -13.46 2.19
C GLN A 272 9.12 -13.05 3.62
N GLU A 273 9.87 -13.52 4.62
CA GLU A 273 9.68 -13.18 6.03
C GLU A 273 9.94 -11.70 6.28
N MET A 274 11.02 -11.14 5.73
CA MET A 274 11.30 -9.71 5.88
C MET A 274 10.25 -8.84 5.19
N ARG A 275 9.76 -9.27 4.03
CA ARG A 275 8.65 -8.60 3.34
C ARG A 275 7.37 -8.63 4.16
N THR A 276 7.02 -9.81 4.70
CA THR A 276 5.84 -9.98 5.53
C THR A 276 5.96 -9.20 6.84
N LEU A 277 7.13 -9.18 7.46
CA LEU A 277 7.41 -8.40 8.66
C LEU A 277 7.19 -6.91 8.40
N ASN A 278 7.79 -6.37 7.35
CA ASN A 278 7.67 -4.97 6.96
C ASN A 278 6.20 -4.56 6.68
N GLU A 279 5.49 -5.28 5.81
CA GLU A 279 4.09 -4.98 5.47
C GLU A 279 3.15 -5.11 6.67
N THR A 280 3.36 -6.13 7.51
CA THR A 280 2.52 -6.34 8.70
C THR A 280 2.79 -5.27 9.77
N THR A 281 4.04 -4.83 9.94
CA THR A 281 4.37 -3.69 10.80
C THR A 281 3.68 -2.42 10.32
N ALA A 282 3.72 -2.12 9.01
CA ALA A 282 3.01 -1.00 8.43
C ALA A 282 1.49 -1.12 8.60
N ASN A 283 0.93 -2.32 8.51
CA ASN A 283 -0.50 -2.53 8.74
C ASN A 283 -0.91 -2.31 10.20
N ILE A 284 -0.15 -2.83 11.17
CA ILE A 284 -0.41 -2.59 12.61
C ILE A 284 -0.32 -1.09 12.92
N PHE A 285 0.75 -0.44 12.46
CA PHE A 285 0.96 1.00 12.65
C PHE A 285 -0.16 1.82 12.01
N GLY A 286 -0.50 1.52 10.76
CA GLY A 286 -1.53 2.24 10.01
C GLY A 286 -2.89 2.14 10.69
N ASN A 287 -3.27 0.94 11.16
CA ASN A 287 -4.51 0.74 11.90
C ASN A 287 -4.51 1.51 13.23
N GLU A 288 -3.43 1.44 14.01
CA GLU A 288 -3.36 2.09 15.31
C GLU A 288 -3.36 3.63 15.18
N LEU A 289 -2.44 4.18 14.39
CA LEU A 289 -2.33 5.63 14.21
C LEU A 289 -3.55 6.20 13.47
N GLY A 290 -4.04 5.52 12.43
CA GLY A 290 -5.21 5.93 11.65
C GLY A 290 -6.48 6.00 12.49
N ASN A 291 -6.71 5.03 13.38
CA ASN A 291 -7.87 5.05 14.28
C ASN A 291 -7.75 6.13 15.37
N LEU A 292 -6.54 6.41 15.86
CA LEU A 292 -6.30 7.53 16.77
C LEU A 292 -6.57 8.88 16.08
N LEU A 293 -6.12 9.05 14.83
CA LEU A 293 -6.42 10.22 14.01
C LEU A 293 -7.92 10.38 13.77
N TYR A 294 -8.61 9.30 13.42
CA TYR A 294 -10.05 9.34 13.23
C TYR A 294 -10.76 9.81 14.50
N THR A 295 -10.39 9.25 15.66
CA THR A 295 -10.94 9.64 16.96
C THR A 295 -10.68 11.11 17.28
N ARG A 296 -9.49 11.62 16.95
CA ARG A 296 -9.12 13.02 17.14
C ARG A 296 -9.96 13.96 16.28
N ILE A 297 -10.21 13.60 15.03
CA ILE A 297 -10.95 14.42 14.06
C ILE A 297 -12.46 14.38 14.36
N MET A 298 -13.02 13.17 14.55
CA MET A 298 -14.46 12.97 14.68
C MET A 298 -14.98 13.08 16.12
N GLY A 299 -14.09 13.05 17.12
CA GLY A 299 -14.44 13.06 18.53
C GLY A 299 -14.97 11.71 19.07
N GLU A 300 -15.11 10.70 18.21
CA GLU A 300 -15.51 9.35 18.57
C GLU A 300 -14.62 8.29 17.92
N ALA A 301 -14.41 7.18 18.63
CA ALA A 301 -13.67 6.06 18.07
C ALA A 301 -14.41 5.51 16.85
N PRO A 302 -13.70 5.10 15.78
CA PRO A 302 -14.36 4.51 14.64
C PRO A 302 -15.11 3.26 15.10
N GLN A 303 -16.24 2.99 14.45
CA GLN A 303 -16.95 1.72 14.60
C GLN A 303 -16.09 0.63 13.96
N VAL A 304 -15.06 0.19 14.67
CA VAL A 304 -14.26 -0.96 14.26
C VAL A 304 -15.21 -2.14 14.34
N ALA A 305 -15.68 -2.60 13.18
CA ALA A 305 -16.19 -3.96 13.10
C ALA A 305 -15.07 -4.85 13.63
N ASN A 306 -15.20 -5.39 14.84
CA ASN A 306 -14.18 -6.21 15.50
C ASN A 306 -13.78 -7.38 14.58
N THR A 307 -12.83 -7.15 13.68
CA THR A 307 -12.31 -8.13 12.71
C THR A 307 -11.14 -8.90 13.30
N VAL A 308 -10.59 -8.44 14.42
CA VAL A 308 -9.43 -9.04 15.07
C VAL A 308 -9.79 -10.25 15.94
N ASN A 309 -11.05 -10.43 16.37
CA ASN A 309 -11.47 -11.61 17.14
C ASN A 309 -12.99 -11.69 17.30
N LYS A 310 -13.76 -11.76 16.21
CA LYS A 310 -15.08 -12.40 16.32
C LYS A 310 -14.88 -13.89 16.08
N ASP A 311 -15.04 -14.65 17.16
CA ASP A 311 -15.31 -16.08 17.10
C ASP A 311 -16.24 -16.34 15.93
N CYS A 312 -15.74 -17.08 14.94
CA CYS A 312 -16.55 -17.57 13.83
C CYS A 312 -17.83 -18.16 14.44
N PRO A 313 -19.03 -17.62 14.16
CA PRO A 313 -20.23 -18.15 14.76
C PRO A 313 -20.31 -19.64 14.39
N PRO A 314 -20.58 -20.56 15.34
CA PRO A 314 -20.44 -22.00 15.12
C PRO A 314 -21.26 -22.53 13.93
N SER A 315 -22.34 -21.83 13.58
CA SER A 315 -23.31 -22.21 12.56
C SER A 315 -23.28 -21.38 11.27
N SER A 316 -22.38 -20.38 11.13
CA SER A 316 -22.31 -19.55 9.93
C SER A 316 -20.98 -19.70 9.19
N PHE A 317 -21.00 -19.47 7.88
CA PHE A 317 -19.79 -19.40 7.08
C PHE A 317 -18.80 -18.38 7.66
N CYS A 318 -17.58 -18.84 7.96
CA CYS A 318 -16.53 -17.97 8.50
C CYS A 318 -15.41 -17.78 7.50
N PHE A 319 -15.44 -16.66 6.78
CA PHE A 319 -14.46 -16.36 5.74
C PHE A 319 -13.02 -16.53 6.19
N ARG A 320 -12.65 -16.05 7.39
CA ARG A 320 -11.28 -16.15 7.89
C ARG A 320 -10.82 -17.60 7.99
N LYS A 321 -11.63 -18.45 8.62
CA LYS A 321 -11.36 -19.88 8.80
C LYS A 321 -11.33 -20.61 7.46
N GLU A 322 -12.33 -20.36 6.61
CA GLU A 322 -12.47 -21.02 5.32
C GLU A 322 -11.37 -20.62 4.32
N MET A 323 -10.91 -19.37 4.33
CA MET A 323 -9.78 -18.89 3.54
C MET A 323 -8.45 -19.46 4.03
N HIS A 324 -8.23 -19.47 5.35
CA HIS A 324 -7.04 -20.07 5.93
C HIS A 324 -6.95 -21.57 5.67
N HIS A 325 -8.07 -22.30 5.77
CA HIS A 325 -8.14 -23.71 5.38
C HIS A 325 -7.83 -23.89 3.90
N THR A 326 -8.40 -23.04 3.03
CA THR A 326 -8.10 -23.06 1.59
C THR A 326 -6.61 -22.88 1.31
N ARG A 327 -5.97 -21.94 2.02
CA ARG A 327 -4.52 -21.68 1.92
C ARG A 327 -3.69 -22.91 2.30
N LEU A 328 -4.02 -23.57 3.41
CA LEU A 328 -3.29 -24.74 3.92
C LEU A 328 -3.43 -25.98 3.02
N GLU A 329 -4.64 -26.29 2.57
CA GLU A 329 -4.83 -27.43 1.67
C GLU A 329 -4.18 -27.19 0.30
N THR A 330 -4.17 -25.94 -0.18
CA THR A 330 -3.44 -25.55 -1.38
C THR A 330 -1.93 -25.82 -1.22
N GLU A 331 -1.30 -25.42 -0.11
CA GLU A 331 0.12 -25.76 0.15
C GLU A 331 0.38 -27.25 0.07
N LYS A 332 -0.47 -28.04 0.73
CA LYS A 332 -0.32 -29.49 0.79
C LYS A 332 -0.40 -30.13 -0.59
N LEU A 333 -1.33 -29.69 -1.44
CA LEU A 333 -1.45 -30.18 -2.81
C LEU A 333 -0.22 -29.77 -3.65
N LEU A 334 0.27 -28.53 -3.51
CA LEU A 334 1.45 -28.04 -4.22
C LEU A 334 2.72 -28.78 -3.79
N ALA A 335 2.91 -29.02 -2.50
CA ALA A 335 4.02 -29.80 -1.95
C ALA A 335 4.04 -31.26 -2.46
N GLN A 336 2.88 -31.80 -2.85
CA GLN A 336 2.75 -33.13 -3.48
C GLN A 336 2.95 -33.08 -5.01
N GLY A 337 3.27 -31.92 -5.60
CA GLY A 337 3.40 -31.72 -7.04
C GLY A 337 2.07 -31.70 -7.79
N LYS A 338 0.93 -31.64 -7.09
CA LYS A 338 -0.42 -31.74 -7.67
C LYS A 338 -0.97 -30.38 -8.08
N ILE A 339 -0.26 -29.72 -9.00
CA ILE A 339 -0.55 -28.33 -9.43
C ILE A 339 -2.00 -28.18 -9.92
N ARG A 340 -2.46 -29.07 -10.82
CA ARG A 340 -3.82 -28.99 -11.38
C ARG A 340 -4.91 -29.26 -10.34
N GLU A 341 -4.67 -30.15 -9.39
CA GLU A 341 -5.61 -30.41 -8.29
C GLU A 341 -5.69 -29.19 -7.36
N ALA A 342 -4.55 -28.55 -7.06
CA ALA A 342 -4.51 -27.33 -6.27
C ALA A 342 -5.29 -26.19 -6.93
N GLU A 343 -5.12 -25.99 -8.24
CA GLU A 343 -5.83 -24.97 -9.01
C GLU A 343 -7.35 -25.23 -9.09
N ALA A 344 -7.75 -26.49 -9.30
CA ALA A 344 -9.15 -26.89 -9.27
C ALA A 344 -9.78 -26.66 -7.89
N TYR A 345 -9.07 -27.02 -6.82
CA TYR A 345 -9.50 -26.78 -5.45
C TYR A 345 -9.65 -25.29 -5.17
N MET A 346 -8.68 -24.44 -5.56
CA MET A 346 -8.80 -22.99 -5.38
C MET A 346 -10.03 -22.40 -6.08
N GLU A 347 -10.39 -22.90 -7.27
CA GLU A 347 -11.60 -22.46 -7.98
C GLU A 347 -12.89 -22.95 -7.29
N GLU A 348 -12.95 -24.20 -6.82
CA GLU A 348 -14.06 -24.70 -6.02
C GLU A 348 -14.30 -23.82 -4.79
N ARG A 349 -13.22 -23.49 -4.08
CA ARG A 349 -13.28 -22.64 -2.89
C ARG A 349 -13.68 -21.21 -3.23
N ARG A 350 -13.23 -20.66 -4.37
CA ARG A 350 -13.68 -19.36 -4.88
C ARG A 350 -15.19 -19.33 -5.09
N LEU A 351 -15.79 -20.37 -5.68
CA LEU A 351 -17.24 -20.48 -5.86
C LEU A 351 -17.97 -20.49 -4.51
N LEU A 352 -17.48 -21.25 -3.54
CA LEU A 352 -18.02 -21.26 -2.18
C LEU A 352 -17.97 -19.87 -1.53
N PHE A 353 -16.87 -19.12 -1.68
CA PHE A 353 -16.78 -17.74 -1.17
C PHE A 353 -17.85 -16.84 -1.80
N VAL A 354 -18.05 -16.94 -3.12
CA VAL A 354 -19.06 -16.16 -3.86
C VAL A 354 -20.47 -16.51 -3.41
N GLU A 355 -20.79 -17.79 -3.23
CA GLU A 355 -22.08 -18.27 -2.71
C GLU A 355 -22.39 -17.70 -1.31
N ASN A 356 -21.36 -17.43 -0.52
CA ASN A 356 -21.45 -16.84 0.82
C ASN A 356 -21.29 -15.31 0.84
N GLY A 357 -21.39 -14.65 -0.33
CA GLY A 357 -21.39 -13.19 -0.45
C GLY A 357 -20.02 -12.52 -0.56
N TYR A 358 -18.93 -13.30 -0.63
CA TYR A 358 -17.57 -12.79 -0.81
C TYR A 358 -17.20 -12.80 -2.30
N LEU A 359 -17.34 -11.65 -2.95
CA LEU A 359 -17.08 -11.49 -4.38
C LEU A 359 -15.58 -11.55 -4.69
N ILE A 360 -15.06 -12.76 -4.92
CA ILE A 360 -13.67 -13.00 -5.32
C ILE A 360 -13.62 -13.40 -6.80
N ARG A 361 -12.90 -12.61 -7.60
CA ARG A 361 -12.75 -12.83 -9.05
C ARG A 361 -11.91 -14.06 -9.38
N LYS A 362 -10.82 -14.30 -8.62
CA LYS A 362 -9.87 -15.38 -8.88
C LYS A 362 -9.09 -15.71 -7.61
N ILE A 363 -8.89 -17.00 -7.33
CA ILE A 363 -7.94 -17.51 -6.34
C ILE A 363 -6.92 -18.37 -7.10
N ASN A 364 -5.65 -18.02 -7.01
CA ASN A 364 -4.52 -18.78 -7.55
C ASN A 364 -3.28 -18.54 -6.67
N GLN A 365 -2.12 -19.03 -7.08
CA GLN A 365 -0.88 -18.87 -6.34
C GLN A 365 -0.47 -17.39 -6.21
N ALA A 366 -0.80 -16.55 -7.19
CA ALA A 366 -0.56 -15.10 -7.14
C ALA A 366 -1.49 -14.37 -6.16
N TYR A 367 -2.74 -14.83 -6.01
CA TYR A 367 -3.65 -14.37 -4.96
C TYR A 367 -3.03 -14.56 -3.58
N PHE A 368 -2.57 -15.78 -3.31
CA PHE A 368 -1.97 -16.11 -2.01
C PHE A 368 -0.60 -15.47 -1.80
N SER A 369 0.24 -15.34 -2.83
CA SER A 369 1.55 -14.73 -2.69
C SER A 369 1.48 -13.21 -2.45
N HIS A 370 0.43 -12.55 -2.97
CA HIS A 370 0.19 -11.14 -2.71
C HIS A 370 -0.43 -10.92 -1.32
N LEU A 371 -1.61 -11.47 -1.07
CA LEU A 371 -2.35 -11.23 0.18
C LEU A 371 -1.68 -11.86 1.40
N GLY A 372 -0.95 -12.96 1.22
CA GLY A 372 -0.15 -13.60 2.27
C GLY A 372 1.05 -12.77 2.73
N THR A 373 1.36 -11.65 2.07
CA THR A 373 2.39 -10.72 2.57
C THR A 373 1.91 -9.97 3.82
N TYR A 374 0.60 -9.83 4.02
CA TYR A 374 0.02 -9.25 5.24
C TYR A 374 -0.29 -10.39 6.23
N ALA A 375 0.49 -10.52 7.29
CA ALA A 375 0.39 -11.70 8.16
C ALA A 375 -0.94 -11.78 8.93
N ASP A 376 -1.63 -10.67 9.11
CA ASP A 376 -2.96 -10.60 9.72
C ASP A 376 -4.08 -11.02 8.76
N ASN A 377 -3.80 -11.14 7.45
CA ASN A 377 -4.75 -11.54 6.44
C ASN A 377 -5.13 -13.04 6.57
N PRO A 378 -6.41 -13.42 6.36
CA PRO A 378 -6.82 -14.83 6.35
C PRO A 378 -6.06 -15.75 5.38
N ALA A 379 -5.51 -15.17 4.29
CA ALA A 379 -4.70 -15.87 3.30
C ALA A 379 -3.26 -16.15 3.78
N SER A 380 -2.84 -15.59 4.92
CA SER A 380 -1.52 -15.83 5.51
C SER A 380 -1.52 -17.07 6.40
N ILE A 381 -0.38 -17.75 6.42
CA ILE A 381 -0.02 -18.81 7.38
C ILE A 381 1.22 -18.42 8.21
N SER A 382 1.70 -17.18 8.06
CA SER A 382 2.90 -16.69 8.75
C SER A 382 2.62 -16.44 10.24
N PRO A 383 3.52 -16.83 11.16
CA PRO A 383 3.40 -16.52 12.59
C PRO A 383 3.68 -15.05 12.92
N ILE A 384 4.21 -14.27 11.96
CA ILE A 384 4.73 -12.91 12.14
C ILE A 384 3.70 -11.96 12.77
N PHE A 385 2.42 -12.08 12.43
CA PHE A 385 1.40 -11.20 13.01
C PHE A 385 1.30 -11.36 14.53
N ASN A 386 1.23 -12.60 15.03
CA ASN A 386 1.13 -12.85 16.46
C ASN A 386 2.39 -12.38 17.19
N GLN A 387 3.57 -12.59 16.58
CA GLN A 387 4.85 -12.13 17.12
C GLN A 387 4.92 -10.59 17.18
N LEU A 388 4.45 -9.89 16.14
CA LEU A 388 4.39 -8.43 16.13
C LEU A 388 3.37 -7.88 17.13
N VAL A 389 2.21 -8.51 17.26
CA VAL A 389 1.21 -8.13 18.27
C VAL A 389 1.77 -8.28 19.67
N GLU A 390 2.48 -9.37 19.95
CA GLU A 390 3.17 -9.60 21.21
C GLU A 390 4.25 -8.53 21.46
N MET A 391 5.13 -8.27 20.47
CA MET A 391 6.11 -7.20 20.58
C MET A 391 5.45 -5.83 20.82
N ARG A 392 4.34 -5.54 20.14
CA ARG A 392 3.57 -4.30 20.32
C ARG A 392 3.04 -4.19 21.75
N GLN A 393 2.51 -5.26 22.33
CA GLN A 393 2.06 -5.29 23.72
C GLN A 393 3.20 -5.05 24.71
N LEU A 394 4.35 -5.73 24.51
CA LEU A 394 5.54 -5.58 25.37
C LEU A 394 6.22 -4.21 25.25
N SER A 395 6.02 -3.51 24.14
CA SER A 395 6.66 -2.21 23.88
C SER A 395 6.10 -1.05 24.72
N GLY A 396 4.87 -1.15 25.23
CA GLY A 396 4.23 -0.11 26.05
C GLY A 396 3.81 1.17 25.30
N SER A 397 4.47 1.55 24.20
CA SER A 397 4.10 2.67 23.33
C SER A 397 4.33 2.36 21.84
N LEU A 398 3.61 3.07 20.98
CA LEU A 398 3.75 2.92 19.53
C LEU A 398 5.16 3.34 19.05
N ALA A 399 5.72 4.41 19.61
CA ALA A 399 7.08 4.84 19.32
C ALA A 399 8.14 3.78 19.67
N ARG A 400 8.04 3.15 20.85
CA ARG A 400 8.98 2.08 21.24
C ARG A 400 8.84 0.87 20.34
N PHE A 401 7.61 0.49 19.98
CA PHE A 401 7.35 -0.61 19.04
C PHE A 401 8.02 -0.35 17.69
N ILE A 402 7.79 0.81 17.08
CA ILE A 402 8.40 1.17 15.80
C ILE A 402 9.92 1.29 15.90
N HIS A 403 10.44 1.82 17.01
CA HIS A 403 11.89 1.88 17.23
C HIS A 403 12.54 0.50 17.21
N LEU A 404 11.97 -0.46 17.95
CA LEU A 404 12.46 -1.82 18.02
C LEU A 404 12.38 -2.51 16.64
N VAL A 405 11.18 -2.56 16.06
CA VAL A 405 10.93 -3.30 14.82
C VAL A 405 11.69 -2.70 13.64
N SER A 406 11.79 -1.37 13.53
CA SER A 406 12.52 -0.75 12.41
C SER A 406 14.03 -1.03 12.43
N SER A 407 14.60 -1.40 13.58
CA SER A 407 16.03 -1.67 13.75
C SER A 407 16.48 -3.04 13.26
N VAL A 408 15.54 -3.95 12.99
CA VAL A 408 15.84 -5.33 12.60
C VAL A 408 16.22 -5.44 11.13
N SER A 409 17.28 -6.18 10.85
CA SER A 409 17.80 -6.42 9.50
C SER A 409 17.48 -7.83 8.97
N SER A 410 17.00 -8.72 9.83
CA SER A 410 16.61 -10.09 9.47
C SER A 410 15.48 -10.59 10.39
N TYR A 411 14.75 -11.61 9.93
CA TYR A 411 13.70 -12.23 10.74
C TYR A 411 14.24 -12.88 12.02
N SER A 412 15.42 -13.49 11.97
CA SER A 412 16.08 -14.06 13.15
C SER A 412 16.43 -13.00 14.21
N GLN A 413 16.85 -11.81 13.77
CA GLN A 413 17.12 -10.71 14.69
C GLN A 413 15.81 -10.22 15.34
N PHE A 414 14.73 -10.16 14.57
CA PHE A 414 13.41 -9.82 15.11
C PHE A 414 12.94 -10.82 16.18
N THR A 415 13.06 -12.13 15.94
CA THR A 415 12.66 -13.15 16.93
C THR A 415 13.54 -13.10 18.17
N GLN A 416 14.85 -12.89 18.04
CA GLN A 416 15.74 -12.71 19.18
C GLN A 416 15.34 -11.49 20.03
N GLN A 417 15.05 -10.34 19.41
CA GLN A 417 14.60 -9.15 20.14
C GLN A 417 13.27 -9.39 20.85
N LEU A 418 12.36 -10.16 20.26
CA LEU A 418 11.10 -10.55 20.91
C LEU A 418 11.36 -11.41 22.16
N GLU A 419 12.25 -12.41 22.06
CA GLU A 419 12.63 -13.28 23.18
C GLU A 419 13.28 -12.49 24.34
N GLU A 420 14.11 -11.50 24.03
CA GLU A 420 14.72 -10.58 25.01
C GLU A 420 13.66 -9.72 25.72
N LEU A 421 12.61 -9.28 25.01
CA LEU A 421 11.51 -8.52 25.61
C LEU A 421 10.59 -9.38 26.50
N GLN A 422 10.45 -10.67 26.19
CA GLN A 422 9.69 -11.62 27.01
C GLN A 422 10.42 -11.92 28.33
N ASN A 423 11.75 -11.87 28.33
CA ASN A 423 12.60 -12.23 29.47
C ASN A 423 13.53 -11.06 29.85
N PRO A 424 12.98 -9.94 30.36
CA PRO A 424 13.80 -8.80 30.78
C PRO A 424 14.74 -9.24 31.92
N GLN A 425 16.03 -9.01 31.74
CA GLN A 425 17.07 -9.29 32.75
C GLN A 425 16.96 -8.42 33.99
#